data_AF-A0A4V1UVB8-F1
#
_entry.id   AF-A0A4V1UVB8-F1
#
_cell.length_a   1.000
_cell.length_b   1.000
_cell.length_c   1.000
_cell.angle_alpha   90.00
_cell.angle_beta   90.00
_cell.angle_gamma   90.00
#
_symmetry.space_group_name_H-M   'P 1'
#
loop_
_entity.id
_entity.type
_entity.pdbx_description
1 polymer ?
#
loop_
_entity_poly.entity_id
_entity_poly.type
_entity_poly.pdbx_seq_one_letter_code
_entity_poly.pdbx_strand_id
1 'polypeptide(L)'
;MLAYFCQHYGDRVEIDENGREHLVPLRQAMEREYLHLAWSRDGRHFEALNNNLPTWPSQWMRDPFVNRGADGKFHLVATGPRDEDGVQRSCLYAVSSDLITWEKRSLPVMKSVAEARNVWAPEWFYDASTQEYVLVWSSSFRDAGWKESRLWSCRTRDWKEFSEPRVFFEPPYSVIDGTLLEHEETYFLFHKEEEFGAQKGERRAIGLATSSSLEGPWTLVKGPYGGNIVPTITEGPSVMPDPQGKGWLLLYDFCAADDYGISQSSDLLEWHQLPASEVAFPRGARHGSAVEVSPEEFAAIQKAFAVVG
;
A
#
# COMPACT_ATOMS: atom_id res chain seq x y z
N MET A 1 5.96 -12.79 -5.12
CA MET A 1 4.76 -12.35 -5.86
C MET A 1 4.50 -10.89 -5.54
N LEU A 2 4.03 -10.11 -6.51
CA LEU A 2 3.51 -8.76 -6.32
C LEU A 2 2.00 -8.80 -6.58
N ALA A 3 1.20 -8.41 -5.60
CA ALA A 3 -0.22 -8.15 -5.76
C ALA A 3 -0.41 -6.65 -6.02
N TYR A 4 -1.11 -6.28 -7.09
CA TYR A 4 -1.28 -4.89 -7.50
C TYR A 4 -2.61 -4.70 -8.23
N PHE A 5 -2.97 -3.44 -8.53
CA PHE A 5 -4.07 -3.13 -9.45
C PHE A 5 -3.55 -2.28 -10.60
N CYS A 6 -4.36 -2.15 -11.67
CA CYS A 6 -3.99 -1.39 -12.84
C CYS A 6 -4.78 -0.10 -12.97
N GLN A 7 -4.12 1.06 -12.98
CA GLN A 7 -4.79 2.35 -13.21
C GLN A 7 -3.88 3.38 -13.86
N HIS A 8 -4.47 4.20 -14.74
CA HIS A 8 -3.86 5.44 -15.20
C HIS A 8 -4.74 6.60 -14.76
N TYR A 9 -4.17 7.58 -14.07
CA TYR A 9 -4.90 8.81 -13.77
C TYR A 9 -5.14 9.62 -15.03
N GLY A 10 -6.35 10.13 -15.17
CA GLY A 10 -6.71 11.11 -16.20
C GLY A 10 -6.11 12.48 -15.91
N ASP A 11 -6.07 12.85 -14.62
CA ASP A 11 -5.71 14.19 -14.15
C ASP A 11 -4.94 14.10 -12.82
N ARG A 12 -4.23 15.18 -12.45
CA ARG A 12 -3.71 15.41 -11.09
C ARG A 12 -4.20 16.73 -10.53
N VAL A 13 -4.27 16.83 -9.20
CA VAL A 13 -4.57 18.08 -8.50
C VAL A 13 -3.28 18.87 -8.24
N GLU A 14 -3.31 20.15 -8.59
CA GLU A 14 -2.30 21.16 -8.24
C GLU A 14 -2.95 22.32 -7.49
N ILE A 15 -2.19 23.00 -6.62
CA ILE A 15 -2.68 24.16 -5.85
C ILE A 15 -1.82 25.38 -6.18
N ASP A 16 -2.46 26.44 -6.68
CA ASP A 16 -1.80 27.69 -7.06
C ASP A 16 -1.44 28.59 -5.86
N GLU A 17 -0.78 29.71 -6.13
CA GLU A 17 -0.36 30.69 -5.12
C GLU A 17 -1.52 31.32 -4.32
N ASN A 18 -2.74 31.28 -4.86
CA ASN A 18 -3.96 31.76 -4.21
C ASN A 18 -4.71 30.66 -3.46
N GLY A 19 -4.15 29.44 -3.40
CA GLY A 19 -4.77 28.29 -2.76
C GLY A 19 -5.89 27.64 -3.58
N ARG A 20 -6.02 27.94 -4.87
CA ARG A 20 -7.04 27.33 -5.74
C ARG A 20 -6.54 26.02 -6.31
N GLU A 21 -7.43 25.02 -6.31
CA GLU A 21 -7.18 23.72 -6.93
C GLU A 21 -7.39 23.78 -8.44
N HIS A 22 -6.47 23.16 -9.18
CA HIS A 22 -6.53 22.98 -10.62
C HIS A 22 -6.36 21.51 -10.95
N LEU A 23 -7.20 21.01 -11.87
CA LEU A 23 -7.01 19.70 -12.47
C LEU A 23 -6.10 19.85 -13.68
N VAL A 24 -4.96 19.17 -13.65
CA VAL A 24 -4.00 19.13 -14.75
C VAL A 24 -4.15 17.79 -15.46
N PRO A 25 -4.56 17.77 -16.73
CA PRO A 25 -4.66 16.54 -17.50
C PRO A 25 -3.30 15.86 -17.63
N LEU A 26 -3.30 14.55 -17.45
CA LEU A 26 -2.12 13.69 -17.63
C LEU A 26 -2.20 12.97 -18.98
N ARG A 27 -3.10 12.00 -19.10
CA ARG A 27 -3.28 11.16 -20.30
C ARG A 27 -4.60 10.40 -20.25
N GLN A 28 -4.84 9.50 -21.21
CA GLN A 28 -6.05 8.68 -21.23
C GLN A 28 -6.14 7.81 -19.96
N ALA A 29 -7.22 8.03 -19.21
CA ALA A 29 -7.53 7.24 -18.02
C ALA A 29 -7.73 5.76 -18.35
N MET A 30 -7.28 4.90 -17.45
CA MET A 30 -7.50 3.46 -17.48
C MET A 30 -7.89 3.04 -16.08
N GLU A 31 -9.00 2.33 -15.93
CA GLU A 31 -9.50 1.89 -14.64
C GLU A 31 -9.68 0.36 -14.68
N ARG A 32 -8.61 -0.37 -14.35
CA ARG A 32 -8.60 -1.82 -14.18
C ARG A 32 -8.29 -2.14 -12.72
N GLU A 33 -9.15 -1.62 -11.86
CA GLU A 33 -9.08 -1.70 -10.40
C GLU A 33 -9.58 -3.07 -9.91
N TYR A 34 -8.78 -4.09 -10.19
CA TYR A 34 -8.99 -5.48 -9.81
C TYR A 34 -7.66 -6.06 -9.33
N LEU A 35 -7.69 -7.24 -8.71
CA LEU A 35 -6.44 -7.93 -8.36
C LEU A 35 -5.70 -8.38 -9.63
N HIS A 36 -4.45 -7.94 -9.74
CA HIS A 36 -3.44 -8.48 -10.66
C HIS A 36 -2.30 -9.10 -9.86
N LEU A 37 -1.62 -10.08 -10.45
CA LEU A 37 -0.45 -10.71 -9.85
C LEU A 37 0.72 -10.68 -10.82
N ALA A 38 1.91 -10.39 -10.29
CA ALA A 38 3.17 -10.49 -11.00
C ALA A 38 4.18 -11.27 -10.16
N TRP A 39 5.23 -11.78 -10.79
CA TRP A 39 6.26 -12.55 -10.12
C TRP A 39 7.64 -12.00 -10.43
N SER A 40 8.55 -12.18 -9.48
CA SER A 40 9.95 -11.82 -9.62
C SER A 40 10.79 -12.81 -8.82
N ARG A 41 12.01 -13.07 -9.29
CA ARG A 41 13.04 -13.84 -8.58
C ARG A 41 14.06 -12.97 -7.86
N ASP A 42 14.20 -11.71 -8.29
CA ASP A 42 15.21 -10.77 -7.80
C ASP A 42 14.62 -9.55 -7.08
N GLY A 43 13.29 -9.44 -7.05
CA GLY A 43 12.58 -8.31 -6.46
C GLY A 43 12.70 -7.02 -7.27
N ARG A 44 13.24 -7.06 -8.50
CA ARG A 44 13.52 -5.88 -9.34
C ARG A 44 12.84 -5.95 -10.70
N HIS A 45 12.74 -7.15 -11.26
CA HIS A 45 12.07 -7.41 -12.54
C HIS A 45 10.81 -8.24 -12.29
N PHE A 46 9.65 -7.59 -12.40
CA PHE A 46 8.34 -8.20 -12.19
C PHE A 46 7.64 -8.49 -13.52
N GLU A 47 7.36 -9.77 -13.75
CA GLU A 47 6.60 -10.24 -14.91
C GLU A 47 5.15 -10.49 -14.53
N ALA A 48 4.22 -9.90 -15.30
CA ALA A 48 2.80 -10.07 -15.07
C ALA A 48 2.36 -11.53 -15.34
N LEU A 49 1.53 -12.07 -14.45
CA LEU A 49 0.75 -13.27 -14.74
C LEU A 49 -0.47 -12.91 -15.59
N ASN A 50 -1.11 -13.94 -16.17
CA ASN A 50 -2.38 -13.83 -16.88
C ASN A 50 -2.38 -12.75 -18.00
N ASN A 51 -1.26 -12.54 -18.70
CA ASN A 51 -1.09 -11.46 -19.69
C ASN A 51 -1.46 -10.06 -19.16
N ASN A 52 -1.21 -9.80 -17.87
CA ASN A 52 -1.61 -8.56 -17.19
C ASN A 52 -3.14 -8.32 -17.23
N LEU A 53 -3.95 -9.37 -17.37
CA LEU A 53 -5.38 -9.36 -17.09
C LEU A 53 -5.63 -9.64 -15.59
N PRO A 54 -6.75 -9.15 -15.02
CA PRO A 54 -7.07 -9.43 -13.63
C PRO A 54 -7.07 -10.93 -13.32
N THR A 55 -6.47 -11.31 -12.20
CA THR A 55 -6.53 -12.69 -11.67
C THR A 55 -7.81 -12.93 -10.87
N TRP A 56 -8.46 -11.86 -10.42
CA TRP A 56 -9.77 -11.89 -9.78
C TRP A 56 -10.73 -10.84 -10.39
N PRO A 57 -11.21 -11.05 -11.63
CA PRO A 57 -11.96 -10.04 -12.39
C PRO A 57 -13.37 -9.74 -11.85
N SER A 58 -13.89 -10.58 -10.95
CA SER A 58 -15.23 -10.39 -10.37
C SER A 58 -15.25 -9.54 -9.11
N GLN A 59 -14.07 -9.10 -8.63
CA GLN A 59 -13.94 -8.34 -7.39
C GLN A 59 -13.16 -7.04 -7.62
N TRP A 60 -13.89 -5.94 -7.69
CA TRP A 60 -13.30 -4.60 -7.70
C TRP A 60 -12.52 -4.35 -6.41
N MET A 61 -11.31 -3.80 -6.53
CA MET A 61 -10.48 -3.35 -5.41
C MET A 61 -9.36 -2.42 -5.88
N ARG A 62 -8.83 -1.63 -4.95
CA ARG A 62 -7.55 -0.91 -5.11
C ARG A 62 -6.64 -1.21 -3.92
N ASP A 63 -5.36 -0.94 -4.09
CA ASP A 63 -4.36 -1.02 -3.03
C ASP A 63 -4.33 -2.40 -2.34
N PRO A 64 -4.19 -3.52 -3.09
CA PRO A 64 -4.24 -4.85 -2.48
C PRO A 64 -2.98 -5.12 -1.66
N PHE A 65 -3.17 -5.29 -0.36
CA PHE A 65 -2.15 -5.82 0.54
C PHE A 65 -2.37 -7.32 0.76
N VAL A 66 -1.40 -8.14 0.38
CA VAL A 66 -1.43 -9.59 0.57
C VAL A 66 -0.22 -10.02 1.36
N ASN A 67 -0.42 -10.74 2.45
CA ASN A 67 0.67 -11.37 3.19
C ASN A 67 0.22 -12.69 3.83
N ARG A 68 1.14 -13.48 4.38
CA ARG A 68 0.85 -14.76 5.03
C ARG A 68 0.56 -14.59 6.50
N GLY A 69 -0.63 -14.98 6.94
CA GLY A 69 -1.03 -14.95 8.33
C GLY A 69 -0.39 -16.06 9.17
N ALA A 70 -0.50 -15.96 10.49
CA ALA A 70 -0.02 -16.98 11.43
C ALA A 70 -0.69 -18.35 11.26
N ASP A 71 -1.83 -18.41 10.58
CA ASP A 71 -2.53 -19.64 10.19
C ASP A 71 -1.99 -20.29 8.90
N GLY A 72 -0.95 -19.70 8.29
CA GLY A 72 -0.31 -20.17 7.06
C GLY A 72 -1.05 -19.80 5.77
N LYS A 73 -2.22 -19.15 5.87
CA LYS A 73 -3.01 -18.71 4.72
C LYS A 73 -2.59 -17.31 4.25
N PHE A 74 -2.93 -16.97 3.02
CA PHE A 74 -2.81 -15.62 2.50
C PHE A 74 -4.03 -14.81 2.90
N HIS A 75 -3.79 -13.66 3.55
CA HIS A 75 -4.82 -12.70 3.92
C HIS A 75 -4.64 -11.46 3.07
N LEU A 76 -5.69 -11.10 2.36
CA LEU A 76 -5.79 -9.91 1.53
C LEU A 76 -6.65 -8.88 2.25
N VAL A 77 -6.16 -7.65 2.34
CA VAL A 77 -6.98 -6.47 2.62
C VAL A 77 -6.80 -5.47 1.49
N ALA A 78 -7.84 -4.69 1.19
CA ALA A 78 -7.78 -3.73 0.10
C ALA A 78 -8.81 -2.61 0.30
N THR A 79 -8.60 -1.50 -0.41
CA THR A 79 -9.65 -0.50 -0.64
C THR A 79 -10.81 -1.18 -1.38
N GLY A 80 -11.94 -1.36 -0.68
CA GLY A 80 -13.13 -2.07 -1.18
C GLY A 80 -14.20 -1.14 -1.76
N PRO A 81 -15.33 -1.65 -2.29
CA PRO A 81 -16.39 -0.80 -2.81
C PRO A 81 -16.95 0.16 -1.73
N ARG A 82 -17.61 1.23 -2.17
CA ARG A 82 -18.36 2.13 -1.27
C ARG A 82 -19.47 1.36 -0.56
N ASP A 83 -19.76 1.76 0.67
CA ASP A 83 -20.92 1.30 1.44
C ASP A 83 -22.23 1.81 0.81
N GLU A 84 -23.36 1.33 1.32
CA GLU A 84 -24.71 1.67 0.81
C GLU A 84 -25.01 3.18 0.83
N ASP A 85 -24.41 3.93 1.75
CA ASP A 85 -24.56 5.38 1.86
C ASP A 85 -23.58 6.17 0.97
N GLY A 86 -22.79 5.48 0.14
CA GLY A 86 -21.81 6.07 -0.78
C GLY A 86 -20.48 6.44 -0.14
N VAL A 87 -20.29 6.20 1.16
CA VAL A 87 -19.03 6.43 1.88
C VAL A 87 -18.24 5.12 1.96
N GLN A 88 -16.91 5.16 2.01
CA GLN A 88 -16.08 3.95 1.92
C GLN A 88 -15.54 3.55 3.30
N ARG A 89 -16.42 3.33 4.29
CA ARG A 89 -16.02 3.08 5.70
C ARG A 89 -15.74 1.61 6.01
N SER A 90 -15.65 0.79 4.97
CA SER A 90 -15.35 -0.64 5.07
C SER A 90 -14.11 -1.02 4.26
N CYS A 91 -13.33 -1.95 4.81
CA CYS A 91 -12.21 -2.60 4.16
C CYS A 91 -12.70 -3.86 3.43
N LEU A 92 -12.22 -4.11 2.20
CA LEU A 92 -12.35 -5.44 1.60
C LEU A 92 -11.36 -6.37 2.30
N TYR A 93 -11.82 -7.54 2.74
CA TYR A 93 -10.95 -8.60 3.23
C TYR A 93 -11.22 -9.90 2.49
N ALA A 94 -10.18 -10.65 2.21
CA ALA A 94 -10.28 -11.98 1.66
C ALA A 94 -9.18 -12.91 2.20
N VAL A 95 -9.45 -14.20 2.21
CA VAL A 95 -8.48 -15.23 2.60
C VAL A 95 -8.37 -16.28 1.51
N SER A 96 -7.16 -16.78 1.30
CA SER A 96 -6.84 -17.80 0.31
C SER A 96 -5.79 -18.77 0.83
N SER A 97 -5.89 -20.04 0.44
CA SER A 97 -4.82 -21.03 0.66
C SER A 97 -3.83 -21.10 -0.50
N ASP A 98 -4.13 -20.50 -1.65
CA ASP A 98 -3.41 -20.76 -2.92
C ASP A 98 -3.17 -19.51 -3.79
N LEU A 99 -3.58 -18.32 -3.35
CA LEU A 99 -3.59 -17.05 -4.11
C LEU A 99 -4.44 -17.05 -5.40
N ILE A 100 -5.22 -18.11 -5.63
CA ILE A 100 -6.05 -18.29 -6.83
C ILE A 100 -7.52 -18.12 -6.45
N THR A 101 -7.95 -18.83 -5.41
CA THR A 101 -9.34 -18.83 -4.93
C THR A 101 -9.43 -18.04 -3.64
N TRP A 102 -10.40 -17.14 -3.58
CA TRP A 102 -10.53 -16.20 -2.47
C TRP A 102 -11.91 -16.27 -1.83
N GLU A 103 -11.94 -16.39 -0.51
CA GLU A 103 -13.15 -16.20 0.31
C GLU A 103 -13.16 -14.77 0.85
N LYS A 104 -14.16 -13.98 0.46
CA LYS A 104 -14.23 -12.54 0.80
C LYS A 104 -15.30 -12.19 1.83
N ARG A 105 -15.11 -11.06 2.50
CA ARG A 105 -16.11 -10.34 3.29
C ARG A 105 -15.75 -8.85 3.36
N SER A 106 -16.69 -8.04 3.84
CA SER A 106 -16.47 -6.62 4.13
C SER A 106 -16.19 -6.45 5.63
N LEU A 107 -15.19 -5.65 5.99
CA LEU A 107 -14.86 -5.31 7.37
C LEU A 107 -15.26 -3.86 7.66
N PRO A 108 -16.36 -3.59 8.39
CA PRO A 108 -16.90 -2.25 8.59
C PRO A 108 -16.16 -1.45 9.69
N VAL A 109 -14.83 -1.40 9.63
CA VAL A 109 -13.96 -0.93 10.73
C VAL A 109 -14.09 0.55 11.07
N MET A 110 -14.68 1.37 10.20
CA MET A 110 -14.90 2.80 10.45
C MET A 110 -16.38 3.22 10.49
N LYS A 111 -17.33 2.26 10.49
CA LYS A 111 -18.77 2.62 10.48
C LYS A 111 -19.23 3.34 11.75
N SER A 112 -18.59 3.10 12.89
CA SER A 112 -18.90 3.78 14.16
C SER A 112 -18.31 5.20 14.25
N VAL A 113 -17.44 5.60 13.32
CA VAL A 113 -16.74 6.89 13.36
C VAL A 113 -17.46 7.90 12.47
N ALA A 114 -18.28 8.76 13.08
CA ALA A 114 -19.24 9.64 12.41
C ALA A 114 -18.67 10.52 11.28
N GLU A 115 -17.41 10.96 11.40
CA GLU A 115 -16.78 11.88 10.45
C GLU A 115 -15.84 11.20 9.45
N ALA A 116 -15.65 9.87 9.57
CA ALA A 116 -14.78 9.12 8.69
C ALA A 116 -15.36 9.05 7.27
N ARG A 117 -14.50 9.25 6.27
CA ARG A 117 -14.92 9.25 4.86
C ARG A 117 -14.43 8.04 4.08
N ASN A 118 -13.39 7.38 4.56
CA ASN A 118 -12.77 6.29 3.84
C ASN A 118 -11.97 5.34 4.75
N VAL A 119 -11.75 4.15 4.22
CA VAL A 119 -10.72 3.17 4.60
C VAL A 119 -9.93 2.92 3.32
N TRP A 120 -8.78 3.58 3.18
CA TRP A 120 -7.91 3.48 2.01
C TRP A 120 -6.60 2.80 2.34
N ALA A 121 -6.07 2.05 1.37
CA ALA A 121 -4.80 1.35 1.44
C ALA A 121 -4.59 0.64 2.79
N PRO A 122 -5.50 -0.26 3.18
CA PRO A 122 -5.32 -1.01 4.41
C PRO A 122 -4.14 -1.98 4.25
N GLU A 123 -3.35 -2.12 5.31
CA GLU A 123 -2.36 -3.16 5.49
C GLU A 123 -2.50 -3.78 6.88
N TRP A 124 -1.84 -4.92 7.12
CA TRP A 124 -1.82 -5.51 8.45
C TRP A 124 -0.45 -6.03 8.85
N PHE A 125 -0.21 -6.00 10.17
CA PHE A 125 0.97 -6.56 10.81
C PHE A 125 0.54 -7.60 11.87
N TYR A 126 1.23 -8.74 11.94
CA TYR A 126 0.95 -9.75 12.97
C TYR A 126 1.86 -9.55 14.19
N ASP A 127 1.27 -9.15 15.30
CA ASP A 127 1.92 -9.00 16.60
C ASP A 127 2.05 -10.36 17.27
N ALA A 128 3.24 -10.96 17.18
CA ALA A 128 3.52 -12.27 17.75
C ALA A 128 3.41 -12.28 19.28
N SER A 129 3.58 -11.14 19.95
CA SER A 129 3.56 -11.04 21.42
C SER A 129 2.15 -11.15 21.98
N THR A 130 1.16 -10.58 21.29
CA THR A 130 -0.25 -10.65 21.69
C THR A 130 -1.07 -11.65 20.88
N GLN A 131 -0.48 -12.21 19.82
CA GLN A 131 -1.13 -13.11 18.85
C GLN A 131 -2.33 -12.43 18.16
N GLU A 132 -2.16 -11.16 17.80
CA GLU A 132 -3.18 -10.34 17.15
C GLU A 132 -2.65 -9.74 15.86
N TYR A 133 -3.56 -9.45 14.95
CA TYR A 133 -3.30 -8.63 13.79
C TYR A 133 -3.62 -7.18 14.13
N VAL A 134 -2.70 -6.27 13.82
CA VAL A 134 -2.92 -4.83 13.78
C VAL A 134 -3.23 -4.46 12.33
N LEU A 135 -4.48 -4.13 12.04
CA LEU A 135 -4.90 -3.58 10.75
C LEU A 135 -4.65 -2.07 10.79
N VAL A 136 -4.02 -1.51 9.76
CA VAL A 136 -3.69 -0.08 9.61
C VAL A 136 -4.25 0.43 8.28
N TRP A 137 -4.80 1.65 8.24
CA TRP A 137 -5.33 2.25 7.00
C TRP A 137 -5.32 3.78 7.06
N SER A 138 -5.52 4.40 5.90
CA SER A 138 -5.69 5.85 5.79
C SER A 138 -7.16 6.25 5.91
N SER A 139 -7.47 7.30 6.68
CA SER A 139 -8.82 7.86 6.77
C SER A 139 -8.81 9.38 6.81
N SER A 140 -9.64 9.99 5.96
CA SER A 140 -9.91 11.43 5.90
C SER A 140 -11.16 11.79 6.72
N PHE A 141 -11.21 13.03 7.20
CA PHE A 141 -12.29 13.56 8.05
C PHE A 141 -12.97 14.80 7.44
N ARG A 142 -14.23 15.05 7.82
CA ARG A 142 -14.93 16.34 7.60
C ARG A 142 -14.89 16.90 6.17
N ASP A 143 -14.99 16.04 5.16
CA ASP A 143 -14.89 16.43 3.75
C ASP A 143 -13.59 17.18 3.38
N ALA A 144 -12.57 17.13 4.24
CA ALA A 144 -11.24 17.70 3.98
C ALA A 144 -10.47 16.92 2.91
N GLY A 145 -11.02 15.77 2.47
CA GLY A 145 -10.35 14.84 1.57
C GLY A 145 -8.96 14.51 2.08
N TRP A 146 -8.00 14.48 1.18
CA TRP A 146 -6.60 14.18 1.48
C TRP A 146 -5.90 15.20 2.39
N LYS A 147 -6.51 16.34 2.75
CA LYS A 147 -5.83 17.42 3.51
C LYS A 147 -5.73 17.18 5.02
N GLU A 148 -6.57 16.30 5.57
CA GLU A 148 -6.60 15.98 7.00
C GLU A 148 -6.66 14.46 7.21
N SER A 149 -5.87 13.71 6.44
CA SER A 149 -5.79 12.26 6.57
C SER A 149 -4.80 11.86 7.67
N ARG A 150 -5.13 10.76 8.35
CA ARG A 150 -4.32 10.11 9.38
C ARG A 150 -4.27 8.61 9.10
N LEU A 151 -3.26 7.94 9.65
CA LEU A 151 -3.31 6.49 9.74
C LEU A 151 -4.08 6.08 11.00
N TRP A 152 -5.00 5.14 10.82
CA TRP A 152 -5.82 4.55 11.86
C TRP A 152 -5.51 3.07 12.00
N SER A 153 -5.86 2.49 13.14
CA SER A 153 -5.69 1.06 13.38
C SER A 153 -6.79 0.45 14.24
N CYS A 154 -6.96 -0.86 14.11
CA CYS A 154 -7.69 -1.70 15.05
C CYS A 154 -7.02 -3.07 15.14
N ARG A 155 -7.32 -3.81 16.21
CA ARG A 155 -6.79 -5.16 16.45
C ARG A 155 -7.84 -6.23 16.21
N THR A 156 -7.42 -7.40 15.74
CA THR A 156 -8.25 -8.60 15.63
C THR A 156 -7.42 -9.86 15.85
N ARG A 157 -8.03 -10.95 16.32
CA ARG A 157 -7.41 -12.28 16.39
C ARG A 157 -7.87 -13.20 15.28
N ASP A 158 -9.06 -12.95 14.73
CA ASP A 158 -9.82 -13.93 13.95
C ASP A 158 -10.47 -13.36 12.69
N TRP A 159 -10.22 -12.08 12.39
CA TRP A 159 -10.80 -11.35 11.25
C TRP A 159 -12.33 -11.25 11.30
N LYS A 160 -12.93 -11.38 12.48
CA LYS A 160 -14.37 -11.23 12.73
C LYS A 160 -14.63 -10.16 13.78
N GLU A 161 -13.95 -10.24 14.91
CA GLU A 161 -14.06 -9.26 15.99
C GLU A 161 -12.90 -8.28 15.92
N PHE A 162 -13.20 -6.99 16.02
CA PHE A 162 -12.23 -5.91 15.94
C PHE A 162 -12.35 -5.02 17.17
N SER A 163 -11.21 -4.55 17.68
CA SER A 163 -11.20 -3.47 18.66
C SER A 163 -11.78 -2.19 18.04
N GLU A 164 -12.19 -1.25 18.88
CA GLU A 164 -12.52 0.10 18.41
C GLU A 164 -11.33 0.71 17.63
N PRO A 165 -11.60 1.43 16.52
CA PRO A 165 -10.56 2.05 15.74
C PRO A 165 -9.94 3.23 16.49
N ARG A 166 -8.62 3.38 16.39
CA ARG A 166 -7.86 4.49 16.98
C ARG A 166 -6.88 5.09 15.99
N VAL A 167 -6.50 6.34 16.20
CA VAL A 167 -5.39 6.96 15.46
C VAL A 167 -4.11 6.18 15.76
N PHE A 168 -3.43 5.76 14.71
CA PHE A 168 -2.17 5.02 14.74
C PHE A 168 -0.96 5.95 14.54
N PHE A 169 -1.08 6.89 13.61
CA PHE A 169 -0.02 7.84 13.29
C PHE A 169 -0.62 9.17 12.77
N GLU A 170 -0.20 10.26 13.40
CA GLU A 170 -0.63 11.63 13.11
C GLU A 170 0.59 12.57 13.19
N PRO A 171 1.39 12.65 12.11
CA PRO A 171 2.46 13.63 11.98
C PRO A 171 1.89 15.05 11.80
N PRO A 172 2.71 16.12 11.81
CA PRO A 172 2.24 17.50 11.61
C PRO A 172 1.83 17.82 10.16
N TYR A 173 1.51 16.80 9.36
CA TYR A 173 1.10 16.87 7.96
C TYR A 173 0.07 15.77 7.67
N SER A 174 -0.67 15.91 6.57
CA SER A 174 -1.57 14.85 6.12
C SER A 174 -0.79 13.61 5.69
N VAL A 175 -1.26 12.44 6.07
CA VAL A 175 -0.60 11.15 5.79
C VAL A 175 -1.57 10.12 5.24
N ILE A 176 -1.11 9.37 4.24
CA ILE A 176 -1.77 8.19 3.70
C ILE A 176 -0.75 7.04 3.50
N ASP A 177 -1.24 5.88 3.08
CA ASP A 177 -0.49 4.69 2.65
C ASP A 177 0.61 4.27 3.62
N GLY A 178 0.23 3.54 4.67
CA GLY A 178 1.15 3.10 5.73
C GLY A 178 1.57 1.63 5.58
N THR A 179 2.87 1.37 5.64
CA THR A 179 3.46 0.02 5.60
C THR A 179 4.40 -0.17 6.79
N LEU A 180 4.28 -1.31 7.48
CA LEU A 180 5.04 -1.62 8.68
C LEU A 180 6.05 -2.75 8.45
N LEU A 181 7.24 -2.59 9.04
CA LEU A 181 8.26 -3.62 9.14
C LEU A 181 8.85 -3.63 10.56
N GLU A 182 9.03 -4.80 11.14
CA GLU A 182 9.81 -4.98 12.36
C GLU A 182 11.18 -5.56 12.01
N HIS A 183 12.24 -4.95 12.53
CA HIS A 183 13.60 -5.47 12.42
C HIS A 183 14.41 -5.08 13.66
N GLU A 184 15.11 -6.04 14.26
CA GLU A 184 15.97 -5.83 15.45
C GLU A 184 15.27 -5.01 16.57
N GLU A 185 14.07 -5.46 16.98
CA GLU A 185 13.25 -4.83 18.02
C GLU A 185 12.82 -3.37 17.71
N THR A 186 12.99 -2.93 16.46
CA THR A 186 12.58 -1.61 15.97
C THR A 186 11.48 -1.77 14.94
N TYR A 187 10.43 -0.97 15.09
CA TYR A 187 9.36 -0.83 14.12
C TYR A 187 9.66 0.33 13.18
N PHE A 188 9.53 0.08 11.89
CA PHE A 188 9.68 1.05 10.81
C PHE A 188 8.32 1.23 10.15
N LEU A 189 7.81 2.46 10.17
CA LEU A 189 6.59 2.87 9.49
C LEU A 189 6.97 3.70 8.27
N PHE A 190 6.79 3.11 7.09
CA PHE A 190 6.85 3.81 5.82
C PHE A 190 5.48 4.43 5.58
N HIS A 191 5.44 5.69 5.19
CA HIS A 191 4.17 6.39 5.01
C HIS A 191 4.29 7.45 3.92
N LYS A 192 3.20 7.73 3.21
CA LYS A 192 3.15 8.83 2.26
C LYS A 192 2.74 10.12 2.95
N GLU A 193 3.63 11.11 2.95
CA GLU A 193 3.23 12.50 3.20
C GLU A 193 2.37 12.98 2.03
N GLU A 194 1.21 13.58 2.29
CA GLU A 194 0.25 14.04 1.27
C GLU A 194 0.09 15.57 1.36
N GLU A 195 1.23 16.28 1.25
CA GLU A 195 1.28 17.73 1.32
C GLU A 195 1.79 18.33 0.01
N PHE A 196 1.03 19.28 -0.56
CA PHE A 196 1.45 20.01 -1.74
C PHE A 196 0.84 21.42 -1.81
N GLY A 197 1.41 22.26 -2.68
CA GLY A 197 0.91 23.59 -3.03
C GLY A 197 1.97 24.68 -2.92
N ALA A 198 1.69 25.87 -3.44
CA ALA A 198 2.67 26.96 -3.56
C ALA A 198 3.41 27.30 -2.25
N GLN A 199 2.73 27.21 -1.09
CA GLN A 199 3.34 27.48 0.21
C GLN A 199 4.06 26.28 0.82
N LYS A 200 3.59 25.06 0.54
CA LYS A 200 4.07 23.82 1.15
C LYS A 200 5.18 23.14 0.32
N GLY A 201 5.34 23.55 -0.94
CA GLY A 201 6.15 22.85 -1.93
C GLY A 201 5.46 21.58 -2.42
N GLU A 202 6.15 20.77 -3.23
CA GLU A 202 5.70 19.41 -3.56
C GLU A 202 6.35 18.44 -2.57
N ARG A 203 5.55 17.87 -1.66
CA ARG A 203 6.02 16.95 -0.62
C ARG A 203 5.31 15.60 -0.64
N ARG A 204 4.54 15.31 -1.70
CA ARG A 204 3.95 13.98 -1.90
C ARG A 204 5.03 12.95 -2.11
N ALA A 205 5.44 12.27 -1.06
CA ALA A 205 6.53 11.31 -1.12
C ALA A 205 6.47 10.37 0.09
N ILE A 206 7.19 9.26 0.00
CA ILE A 206 7.30 8.33 1.12
C ILE A 206 8.34 8.83 2.12
N GLY A 207 7.88 9.04 3.35
CA GLY A 207 8.68 9.27 4.54
C GLY A 207 8.88 8.00 5.36
N LEU A 208 9.60 8.14 6.47
CA LEU A 208 9.89 7.06 7.39
C LEU A 208 9.77 7.55 8.83
N ALA A 209 9.15 6.74 9.69
CA ALA A 209 9.16 6.90 11.13
C ALA A 209 9.59 5.61 11.82
N THR A 210 10.22 5.72 13.00
CA THR A 210 10.64 4.57 13.80
C THR A 210 10.06 4.59 15.21
N SER A 211 9.94 3.42 15.81
CA SER A 211 9.48 3.25 17.19
C SER A 211 10.05 1.96 17.80
N SER A 212 10.21 1.92 19.12
CA SER A 212 10.51 0.69 19.87
C SER A 212 9.24 -0.10 20.28
N SER A 213 8.07 0.36 19.83
CA SER A 213 6.76 -0.23 20.09
C SER A 213 5.89 -0.15 18.84
N LEU A 214 5.14 -1.22 18.55
CA LEU A 214 4.35 -1.37 17.33
C LEU A 214 3.35 -0.24 17.09
N GLU A 215 2.89 0.43 18.15
CA GLU A 215 1.88 1.50 18.07
C GLU A 215 2.44 2.87 18.48
N GLY A 216 3.76 3.01 18.41
CA GLY A 216 4.45 4.25 18.76
C GLY A 216 4.80 4.36 20.25
N PRO A 217 5.28 5.56 20.68
CA PRO A 217 5.35 6.80 19.91
C PRO A 217 6.34 6.73 18.73
N TRP A 218 5.96 7.38 17.62
CA TRP A 218 6.75 7.39 16.39
C TRP A 218 7.72 8.57 16.33
N THR A 219 8.94 8.33 15.86
CA THR A 219 9.97 9.34 15.62
C THR A 219 10.24 9.45 14.12
N LEU A 220 10.05 10.64 13.54
CA LEU A 220 10.31 10.87 12.12
C LEU A 220 11.81 10.79 11.79
N VAL A 221 12.14 10.03 10.75
CA VAL A 221 13.47 9.99 10.12
C VAL A 221 13.51 11.04 9.02
N LYS A 222 14.61 11.79 8.92
CA LYS A 222 14.78 12.83 7.91
C LYS A 222 15.57 12.30 6.72
N GLY A 223 14.90 12.06 5.61
CA GLY A 223 15.53 11.70 4.35
C GLY A 223 15.98 12.89 3.50
N PRO A 224 16.70 12.65 2.39
CA PRO A 224 17.31 13.69 1.56
C PRO A 224 16.30 14.46 0.69
N TYR A 225 15.07 13.95 0.52
CA TYR A 225 14.04 14.57 -0.31
C TYR A 225 13.13 15.47 0.52
N GLY A 226 13.71 16.51 1.13
CA GLY A 226 12.96 17.44 1.98
C GLY A 226 12.40 16.82 3.25
N GLY A 227 13.05 15.76 3.76
CA GLY A 227 12.58 14.96 4.90
C GLY A 227 12.05 13.59 4.51
N ASN A 228 11.69 13.37 3.23
CA ASN A 228 11.26 12.07 2.71
C ASN A 228 12.44 11.23 2.19
N ILE A 229 12.24 9.92 2.11
CA ILE A 229 13.29 8.94 1.80
C ILE A 229 13.34 8.51 0.33
N VAL A 230 12.35 8.92 -0.46
CA VAL A 230 12.27 8.67 -1.92
C VAL A 230 11.92 9.96 -2.67
N PRO A 231 12.11 10.03 -4.01
CA PRO A 231 11.73 11.20 -4.80
C PRO A 231 10.24 11.55 -4.70
N THR A 232 9.92 12.81 -4.99
CA THR A 232 8.57 13.35 -4.93
C THR A 232 7.65 12.82 -6.03
N ILE A 233 6.36 12.92 -5.74
CA ILE A 233 5.21 12.36 -6.46
C ILE A 233 5.28 10.83 -6.51
N THR A 234 5.43 10.25 -5.32
CA THR A 234 5.44 8.80 -5.08
C THR A 234 4.39 8.38 -4.05
N GLU A 235 3.91 7.14 -4.14
CA GLU A 235 2.92 6.57 -3.23
C GLU A 235 3.00 5.05 -3.10
N GLY A 236 2.13 4.48 -2.26
CA GLY A 236 1.99 3.03 -2.09
C GLY A 236 3.30 2.31 -1.76
N PRO A 237 3.96 2.63 -0.63
CA PRO A 237 5.15 1.92 -0.20
C PRO A 237 4.87 0.42 -0.06
N SER A 238 5.85 -0.41 -0.43
CA SER A 238 5.89 -1.83 -0.07
C SER A 238 7.33 -2.21 0.21
N VAL A 239 7.62 -2.66 1.44
CA VAL A 239 8.97 -3.02 1.86
C VAL A 239 9.14 -4.53 1.94
N MET A 240 10.28 -5.05 1.48
CA MET A 240 10.61 -6.47 1.53
C MET A 240 12.12 -6.69 1.72
N PRO A 241 12.55 -7.82 2.29
CA PRO A 241 13.96 -8.24 2.23
C PRO A 241 14.42 -8.35 0.77
N ASP A 242 15.69 -8.02 0.51
CA ASP A 242 16.29 -8.18 -0.82
C ASP A 242 16.52 -9.66 -1.15
N PRO A 243 15.90 -10.23 -2.20
CA PRO A 243 16.08 -11.63 -2.56
C PRO A 243 17.52 -11.98 -2.99
N GLN A 244 18.34 -10.99 -3.35
CA GLN A 244 19.71 -11.19 -3.84
C GLN A 244 20.78 -11.09 -2.74
N GLY A 245 20.44 -10.70 -1.50
CA GLY A 245 21.47 -10.48 -0.49
C GLY A 245 20.97 -9.99 0.86
N LYS A 246 21.85 -9.28 1.56
CA LYS A 246 21.51 -8.61 2.82
C LYS A 246 21.01 -7.21 2.51
N GLY A 247 19.86 -6.86 3.05
CA GLY A 247 19.25 -5.55 2.88
C GLY A 247 17.77 -5.65 2.56
N TRP A 248 17.21 -4.53 2.13
CA TRP A 248 15.79 -4.36 1.88
C TRP A 248 15.56 -3.59 0.59
N LEU A 249 14.42 -3.86 -0.02
CA LEU A 249 13.87 -3.12 -1.14
C LEU A 249 12.58 -2.42 -0.68
N LEU A 250 12.45 -1.16 -1.08
CA LEU A 250 11.24 -0.37 -0.94
C LEU A 250 10.71 -0.09 -2.34
N LEU A 251 9.58 -0.71 -2.66
CA LEU A 251 8.86 -0.55 -3.91
C LEU A 251 7.84 0.59 -3.75
N TYR A 252 7.64 1.40 -4.78
CA TYR A 252 6.69 2.50 -4.75
C TYR A 252 6.27 2.95 -6.14
N ASP A 253 5.09 3.54 -6.20
CA ASP A 253 4.42 3.98 -7.42
C ASP A 253 4.73 5.45 -7.71
N PHE A 254 5.24 5.75 -8.91
CA PHE A 254 5.31 7.11 -9.44
C PHE A 254 3.96 7.49 -10.05
N CYS A 255 3.02 7.84 -9.18
CA CYS A 255 1.59 7.92 -9.52
C CYS A 255 1.23 8.93 -10.61
N ALA A 256 2.02 9.99 -10.79
CA ALA A 256 1.84 10.96 -11.88
C ALA A 256 2.66 10.66 -13.15
N ALA A 257 3.58 9.70 -13.10
CA ALA A 257 4.43 9.30 -14.23
C ALA A 257 4.05 7.94 -14.84
N ASP A 258 3.15 7.18 -14.19
CA ASP A 258 2.83 5.79 -14.56
C ASP A 258 4.07 4.89 -14.61
N ASP A 259 4.88 5.03 -13.58
CA ASP A 259 6.11 4.27 -13.45
C ASP A 259 6.17 3.68 -12.04
N TYR A 260 7.10 2.76 -11.83
CA TYR A 260 7.33 2.14 -10.54
C TYR A 260 8.81 2.24 -10.20
N GLY A 261 9.08 2.61 -8.95
CA GLY A 261 10.43 2.76 -8.43
C GLY A 261 10.76 1.67 -7.42
N ILE A 262 12.07 1.45 -7.26
CA ILE A 262 12.63 0.68 -6.16
C ILE A 262 13.78 1.49 -5.56
N SER A 263 13.79 1.59 -4.25
CA SER A 263 14.96 1.99 -3.48
C SER A 263 15.49 0.81 -2.69
N GLN A 264 16.79 0.76 -2.46
CA GLN A 264 17.43 -0.26 -1.64
C GLN A 264 18.08 0.36 -0.40
N SER A 265 18.16 -0.42 0.67
CA SER A 265 18.82 -0.04 1.92
C SER A 265 19.50 -1.24 2.56
N SER A 266 20.63 -1.01 3.25
CA SER A 266 21.30 -2.03 4.07
C SER A 266 21.07 -1.86 5.57
N ASP A 267 20.29 -0.86 6.00
CA ASP A 267 20.03 -0.55 7.42
C ASP A 267 18.60 -0.05 7.72
N LEU A 268 17.71 -0.04 6.72
CA LEU A 268 16.34 0.51 6.76
C LEU A 268 16.23 2.03 7.00
N LEU A 269 17.35 2.74 7.11
CA LEU A 269 17.39 4.18 7.39
C LEU A 269 17.84 4.97 6.17
N GLU A 270 18.91 4.54 5.51
CA GLU A 270 19.45 5.17 4.33
C GLU A 270 18.97 4.44 3.07
N TRP A 271 18.24 5.15 2.22
CA TRP A 271 17.59 4.60 1.02
C TRP A 271 18.19 5.21 -0.25
N HIS A 272 18.50 4.34 -1.22
CA HIS A 272 19.04 4.72 -2.51
C HIS A 272 18.17 4.18 -3.64
N GLN A 273 17.63 5.08 -4.47
CA GLN A 273 16.85 4.71 -5.63
C GLN A 273 17.72 3.96 -6.66
N LEU A 274 17.21 2.83 -7.15
CA LEU A 274 17.80 2.10 -8.26
C LEU A 274 17.53 2.83 -9.59
N PRO A 275 18.48 2.81 -10.54
CA PRO A 275 18.26 3.35 -11.87
C PRO A 275 17.04 2.71 -12.54
N ALA A 276 16.26 3.51 -13.31
CA ALA A 276 15.09 3.01 -14.03
C ALA A 276 15.42 1.86 -15.01
N SER A 277 16.66 1.76 -15.48
CA SER A 277 17.13 0.65 -16.33
C SER A 277 17.31 -0.69 -15.60
N GLU A 278 17.28 -0.70 -14.27
CA GLU A 278 17.48 -1.88 -13.42
C GLU A 278 16.17 -2.39 -12.80
N VAL A 279 15.05 -1.74 -13.07
CA VAL A 279 13.74 -2.09 -12.54
C VAL A 279 12.75 -2.28 -13.68
N ALA A 280 11.85 -3.25 -13.53
CA ALA A 280 10.79 -3.49 -14.52
C ALA A 280 9.52 -3.95 -13.81
N PHE A 281 8.40 -3.35 -14.19
CA PHE A 281 7.08 -3.66 -13.63
C PHE A 281 6.04 -3.84 -14.74
N PRO A 282 4.94 -4.57 -14.46
CA PRO A 282 3.80 -4.62 -15.37
C PRO A 282 3.29 -3.23 -15.71
N ARG A 283 2.98 -3.01 -16.99
CA ARG A 283 2.43 -1.73 -17.46
C ARG A 283 1.16 -1.37 -16.70
N GLY A 284 1.12 -0.16 -16.17
CA GLY A 284 -0.01 0.41 -15.44
C GLY A 284 -0.17 -0.13 -14.03
N ALA A 285 0.81 -0.87 -13.49
CA ALA A 285 0.80 -1.32 -12.11
C ALA A 285 0.81 -0.13 -11.14
N ARG A 286 -0.05 -0.18 -10.12
CA ARG A 286 -0.20 0.84 -9.09
C ARG A 286 -0.26 0.18 -7.72
N HIS A 287 0.24 0.89 -6.71
CA HIS A 287 0.18 0.60 -5.27
C HIS A 287 -0.08 -0.88 -4.94
N GLY A 288 0.97 -1.68 -5.06
CA GLY A 288 0.98 -3.12 -4.80
C GLY A 288 1.85 -3.52 -3.62
N SER A 289 1.65 -4.76 -3.15
CA SER A 289 2.36 -5.38 -2.04
C SER A 289 3.12 -6.64 -2.48
N ALA A 290 4.33 -6.82 -1.95
CA ALA A 290 5.14 -8.00 -2.21
C ALA A 290 4.93 -9.09 -1.14
N VAL A 291 4.75 -10.33 -1.57
CA VAL A 291 4.64 -11.51 -0.72
C VAL A 291 5.49 -12.66 -1.24
N GLU A 292 6.23 -13.31 -0.35
CA GLU A 292 6.99 -14.52 -0.68
C GLU A 292 6.08 -15.74 -0.82
N VAL A 293 6.36 -16.58 -1.81
CA VAL A 293 5.65 -17.83 -2.06
C VAL A 293 6.66 -18.95 -2.29
N SER A 294 6.30 -20.18 -1.93
CA SER A 294 7.15 -21.34 -2.18
C SER A 294 7.24 -21.66 -3.68
N PRO A 295 8.25 -22.41 -4.14
CA PRO A 295 8.32 -22.90 -5.51
C PRO A 295 7.08 -23.69 -5.95
N GLU A 296 6.48 -24.47 -5.05
CA GLU A 296 5.27 -25.26 -5.29
C GLU A 296 4.04 -24.37 -5.43
N GLU A 297 3.87 -23.39 -4.53
CA GLU A 297 2.81 -22.38 -4.63
C GLU A 297 2.93 -21.60 -5.94
N PHE A 298 4.14 -21.15 -6.27
CA PHE A 298 4.40 -20.44 -7.53
C PHE A 298 4.05 -21.28 -8.76
N ALA A 299 4.45 -22.55 -8.80
CA ALA A 299 4.12 -23.45 -9.91
C ALA A 299 2.60 -23.65 -10.05
N ALA A 300 1.87 -23.76 -8.94
CA ALA A 300 0.42 -23.86 -8.95
C ALA A 300 -0.25 -22.58 -9.48
N ILE A 301 0.20 -21.41 -9.02
CA ILE A 301 -0.27 -20.10 -9.48
C ILE A 301 0.01 -19.91 -10.97
N GLN A 302 1.22 -20.20 -11.42
CA GLN A 302 1.58 -20.11 -12.84
C GLN A 302 0.70 -21.02 -13.70
N LYS A 303 0.41 -22.24 -13.24
CA LYS A 303 -0.47 -23.16 -13.96
C LYS A 303 -1.92 -22.65 -14.02
N ALA A 304 -2.43 -22.08 -12.93
CA ALA A 304 -3.80 -21.56 -12.87
C ALA A 304 -4.02 -20.35 -13.80
N PHE A 305 -2.98 -19.53 -13.98
CA PHE A 305 -3.01 -18.32 -14.81
C PHE A 305 -2.17 -18.44 -16.09
N ALA A 306 -1.87 -19.68 -16.50
CA ALA A 306 -1.15 -19.95 -17.73
C ALA A 306 -2.02 -19.50 -18.92
N VAL A 307 -1.38 -18.83 -19.87
CA VAL A 307 -2.02 -18.46 -21.12
C VAL A 307 -2.25 -19.74 -21.92
N VAL A 308 -3.50 -20.14 -22.08
CA VAL A 308 -3.84 -21.08 -23.16
C VAL A 308 -3.69 -20.27 -24.45
N GLY A 309 -2.65 -20.57 -25.22
CA GLY A 309 -2.31 -19.89 -26.46
C GLY A 309 -3.37 -19.99 -27.55
#